data_AF-A0A2P6TJ29-F1
#
_entry.id   AF-A0A2P6TJ29-F1
#
_cell.length_a   1.000
_cell.length_b   1.000
_cell.length_c   1.000
_cell.angle_alpha   90.00
_cell.angle_beta   90.00
_cell.angle_gamma   90.00
#
_symmetry.space_group_name_H-M   'P 1'
#
loop_
_entity.id
_entity.type
_entity.pdbx_description
1 polymer ?
#
loop_
_entity_poly.entity_id
_entity_poly.type
_entity_poly.pdbx_seq_one_letter_code
_entity_poly.pdbx_strand_id
1 'polypeptide(L)'
;MMLGGGLLPGGGLPEWVVRRLEGCLHLYREQAAATARGLRDDAASVPAGAAVAGAAAEQQLEQEQRRRQRRPWAPERPSGACPIVLLGAGTPHKPPVIDEAGFVLHESTAYAAYLMRRGVPAGDLLKECQSYDTVGNGFFSLFMHALPANWRRIAVVTSDFHMPRTQATFDFIYGLAGQQLHGDPRWFKLEYRPVSDAGIFDADVLEARREKEAAAVATWQRNTAHIHTLADLHSWLFATHLCYSVSRQHEFGRERDLDPKLAATY
;
A
#
# COMPACT_ATOMS: atom_id res chain seq x y z
N MET A 1 3.87 -1.87 0.03
CA MET A 1 2.63 -1.23 -0.44
C MET A 1 2.56 -1.36 -1.95
N MET A 2 1.48 -1.94 -2.44
CA MET A 2 1.19 -2.10 -3.86
C MET A 2 0.13 -1.07 -4.25
N LEU A 3 0.42 -0.21 -5.24
CA LEU A 3 -0.51 0.81 -5.70
C LEU A 3 -1.63 0.24 -6.57
N GLY A 4 -2.81 0.85 -6.41
CA GLY A 4 -3.96 0.65 -7.27
C GLY A 4 -3.65 0.87 -8.75
N GLY A 5 -4.41 0.23 -9.61
CA GLY A 5 -4.12 0.17 -11.05
C GLY A 5 -5.29 -0.25 -11.92
N GLY A 6 -6.51 -0.27 -11.36
CA GLY A 6 -7.72 -0.62 -12.08
C GLY A 6 -8.10 -2.09 -12.02
N LEU A 7 -9.32 -2.35 -12.46
CA LEU A 7 -9.88 -3.65 -12.81
C LEU A 7 -10.41 -3.59 -14.24
N LEU A 8 -10.34 -4.72 -14.94
CA LEU A 8 -11.06 -4.89 -16.20
C LEU A 8 -12.58 -4.92 -15.93
N PRO A 9 -13.44 -4.64 -16.92
CA PRO A 9 -14.90 -4.63 -16.72
C PRO A 9 -15.48 -5.92 -16.09
N GLY A 10 -14.86 -7.07 -16.34
CA GLY A 10 -15.24 -8.35 -15.74
C GLY A 10 -14.58 -8.65 -14.38
N GLY A 11 -13.97 -7.67 -13.71
CA GLY A 11 -13.24 -7.85 -12.45
C GLY A 11 -11.86 -8.50 -12.58
N GLY A 12 -11.44 -8.79 -13.81
CA GLY A 12 -10.10 -9.31 -14.11
C GLY A 12 -9.00 -8.27 -13.83
N LEU A 13 -7.77 -8.76 -13.68
CA LEU A 13 -6.60 -7.92 -13.46
C LEU A 13 -5.91 -7.62 -14.80
N PRO A 14 -5.68 -6.35 -15.15
CA PRO A 14 -4.89 -6.02 -16.34
C PRO A 14 -3.42 -6.40 -16.15
N GLU A 15 -2.69 -6.60 -17.25
CA GLU A 15 -1.32 -7.14 -17.21
C GLU A 15 -0.36 -6.28 -16.38
N TRP A 16 -0.43 -4.95 -16.48
CA TRP A 16 0.42 -4.06 -15.68
C TRP A 16 0.17 -4.20 -14.17
N VAL A 17 -1.07 -4.49 -13.75
CA VAL A 17 -1.40 -4.77 -12.35
C VAL A 17 -0.82 -6.10 -11.92
N VAL A 18 -0.94 -7.14 -12.76
CA VAL A 18 -0.34 -8.45 -12.50
C VAL A 18 1.18 -8.32 -12.29
N ARG A 19 1.88 -7.54 -13.12
CA ARG A 19 3.33 -7.30 -12.94
C ARG A 19 3.67 -6.62 -11.62
N ARG A 20 2.86 -5.67 -11.16
CA ARG A 20 3.04 -5.05 -9.82
C ARG A 20 2.86 -6.09 -8.72
N LEU A 21 1.86 -6.95 -8.82
CA LEU A 21 1.62 -8.03 -7.87
C LEU A 21 2.78 -9.04 -7.86
N GLU A 22 3.34 -9.39 -9.02
CA GLU A 22 4.56 -10.21 -9.09
C GLU A 22 5.75 -9.52 -8.43
N GLY A 23 5.94 -8.22 -8.65
CA GLY A 23 6.99 -7.45 -7.98
C GLY A 23 6.84 -7.47 -6.45
N CYS A 24 5.62 -7.31 -5.94
CA CYS A 24 5.34 -7.45 -4.51
C CYS A 24 5.60 -8.87 -4.00
N LEU A 25 5.17 -9.89 -4.75
CA LEU A 25 5.36 -11.29 -4.40
C LEU A 25 6.84 -11.66 -4.33
N HIS A 26 7.64 -11.13 -5.25
CA HIS A 26 9.09 -11.30 -5.26
C HIS A 26 9.72 -10.71 -3.99
N LEU A 27 9.47 -9.43 -3.68
CA LEU A 27 9.97 -8.77 -2.47
C LEU A 27 9.54 -9.48 -1.19
N TYR A 28 8.28 -9.91 -1.13
CA TYR A 28 7.73 -10.66 0.00
C TYR A 28 8.47 -11.98 0.22
N ARG A 29 8.75 -12.73 -0.85
CA ARG A 29 9.50 -14.00 -0.79
C ARG A 29 10.96 -13.80 -0.42
N GLU A 30 11.61 -12.78 -0.98
CA GLU A 30 12.98 -12.42 -0.62
C GLU A 30 13.10 -12.11 0.87
N GLN A 31 12.15 -11.34 1.39
CA GLN A 31 12.11 -11.02 2.80
C GLN A 31 11.82 -12.25 3.66
N ALA A 32 10.82 -13.06 3.31
CA ALA A 32 10.49 -14.28 4.04
C ALA A 32 11.72 -15.20 4.14
N ALA A 33 12.48 -15.33 3.04
CA ALA A 33 13.73 -16.08 3.01
C ALA A 33 14.83 -15.45 3.87
N ALA A 34 14.97 -14.12 3.86
CA ALA A 34 15.93 -13.42 4.70
C ALA A 34 15.62 -13.57 6.20
N THR A 35 14.35 -13.45 6.60
CA THR A 35 13.90 -13.68 7.97
C THR A 35 14.15 -15.13 8.41
N ALA A 36 13.84 -16.10 7.54
CA ALA A 36 14.08 -17.52 7.82
C ALA A 36 15.59 -17.83 7.99
N ARG A 37 16.49 -17.15 7.26
CA ARG A 37 17.94 -17.27 7.44
C ARG A 37 18.40 -16.65 8.76
N GLY A 38 18.00 -15.42 9.06
CA GLY A 38 18.39 -14.74 10.30
C GLY A 38 17.98 -15.51 11.55
N LEU A 39 16.77 -16.11 11.56
CA LEU A 39 16.32 -16.97 12.65
C LEU A 39 17.16 -18.24 12.83
N ARG A 40 17.70 -18.81 11.73
CA ARG A 40 18.58 -19.98 11.80
C ARG A 40 19.95 -19.62 12.38
N ASP A 41 20.49 -18.46 12.00
CA ASP A 41 21.78 -17.98 12.50
C ASP A 41 21.69 -17.61 13.99
N ASP A 42 20.60 -16.98 14.43
CA ASP A 42 20.34 -16.68 15.84
C ASP A 42 20.17 -17.96 16.67
N ALA A 43 19.44 -18.95 16.17
CA ALA A 43 19.24 -20.24 16.85
C ALA A 43 20.55 -21.04 17.01
N ALA A 44 21.51 -20.88 16.09
CA ALA A 44 22.83 -21.48 16.18
C ALA A 44 23.76 -20.80 17.22
N SER A 45 23.38 -19.63 17.75
CA SER A 45 24.18 -18.83 18.67
C SER A 45 23.78 -18.93 20.15
N VAL A 46 22.73 -19.71 20.48
CA VAL A 46 22.27 -19.87 21.87
C VAL A 46 23.13 -20.92 22.60
N PRO A 47 23.84 -20.57 23.69
CA PRO A 47 24.54 -21.55 24.50
C PRO A 47 23.54 -22.49 25.19
N ALA A 48 23.73 -23.79 25.05
CA ALA A 48 23.00 -24.81 25.79
C ALA A 48 23.30 -24.68 27.30
N GLY A 49 22.39 -24.03 28.04
CA GLY A 49 22.58 -23.71 29.45
C GLY A 49 21.32 -23.91 30.29
N ALA A 50 21.37 -25.00 31.07
CA ALA A 50 20.67 -25.26 32.34
C ALA A 50 19.14 -25.46 32.32
N ALA A 51 18.75 -26.75 32.35
CA ALA A 51 17.49 -27.19 32.93
C ALA A 51 17.46 -26.87 34.43
N VAL A 52 16.46 -26.10 34.88
CA VAL A 52 16.18 -25.86 36.30
C VAL A 52 14.89 -26.58 36.66
N ALA A 53 14.95 -27.36 37.74
CA ALA A 53 13.96 -28.34 38.15
C ALA A 53 12.62 -27.74 38.67
N GLY A 54 11.53 -28.35 38.21
CA GLY A 54 10.28 -28.61 38.94
C GLY A 54 9.47 -27.40 39.42
N ALA A 55 9.76 -26.88 40.60
CA ALA A 55 8.87 -25.96 41.31
C ALA A 55 9.08 -24.48 40.95
N ALA A 56 10.32 -24.08 40.63
CA ALA A 56 10.62 -22.72 40.20
C ALA A 56 10.10 -22.46 38.77
N ALA A 57 10.08 -23.50 37.94
CA ALA A 57 9.55 -23.46 36.58
C ALA A 57 8.03 -23.28 36.56
N GLU A 58 7.29 -23.96 37.45
CA GLU A 58 5.84 -23.80 37.58
C GLU A 58 5.44 -22.40 38.08
N GLN A 59 6.15 -21.85 39.07
CA GLN A 59 5.90 -20.48 39.54
C GLN A 59 6.26 -19.41 38.49
N GLN A 60 7.31 -19.65 37.72
CA GLN A 60 7.65 -18.79 36.57
C GLN A 60 6.59 -18.89 35.47
N LEU A 61 6.10 -20.08 35.15
CA LEU A 61 5.02 -20.28 34.18
C LEU A 61 3.72 -19.58 34.61
N GLU A 62 3.34 -19.69 35.88
CA GLU A 62 2.14 -19.03 36.41
C GLU A 62 2.28 -17.50 36.42
N GLN A 63 3.44 -16.98 36.81
CA GLN A 63 3.72 -15.54 36.73
C GLN A 63 3.71 -15.04 35.29
N GLU A 64 4.25 -15.83 34.35
CA GLU A 64 4.28 -15.50 32.93
C GLU A 64 2.89 -15.59 32.28
N GLN A 65 2.05 -16.56 32.68
CA GLN A 65 0.65 -16.65 32.29
C GLN A 65 -0.18 -15.47 32.80
N ARG A 66 -0.02 -15.07 34.07
CA ARG A 66 -0.67 -13.87 34.63
C ARG A 66 -0.19 -12.59 33.93
N ARG A 67 1.08 -12.53 33.52
CA ARG A 67 1.67 -11.42 32.75
C ARG A 67 1.14 -11.36 31.32
N ARG A 68 0.88 -12.51 30.68
CA ARG A 68 0.21 -12.62 29.36
C ARG A 68 -1.26 -12.20 29.42
N GLN A 69 -1.99 -12.61 30.47
CA GLN A 69 -3.41 -12.23 30.67
C GLN A 69 -3.61 -10.74 30.95
N ARG A 70 -2.59 -10.04 31.49
CA ARG A 70 -2.63 -8.60 31.78
C ARG A 70 -2.07 -7.71 30.67
N ARG A 71 -1.55 -8.27 29.57
CA ARG A 71 -1.17 -7.46 28.42
C ARG A 71 -2.46 -6.95 27.74
N PRO A 72 -2.53 -5.67 27.34
CA PRO A 72 -3.47 -5.26 26.30
C PRO A 72 -3.36 -6.25 25.14
N TRP A 73 -4.46 -6.57 24.45
CA TRP A 73 -4.42 -7.40 23.24
C TRP A 73 -3.22 -6.98 22.39
N ALA A 74 -2.17 -7.78 22.46
CA ALA A 74 -0.99 -7.66 21.65
C ALA A 74 -1.21 -8.79 20.67
N PRO A 75 -1.59 -8.52 19.40
CA PRO A 75 -1.57 -9.59 18.44
C PRO A 75 -0.17 -10.20 18.53
N GLU A 76 -0.10 -11.50 18.76
CA GLU A 76 1.15 -12.23 18.53
C GLU A 76 1.55 -11.82 17.12
N ARG A 77 2.59 -10.98 17.00
CA ARG A 77 3.17 -10.73 15.69
C ARG A 77 3.62 -12.12 15.27
N PRO A 78 3.07 -12.71 14.20
CA PRO A 78 3.77 -13.80 13.60
C PRO A 78 5.18 -13.26 13.36
N SER A 79 6.20 -14.03 13.69
CA SER A 79 7.57 -13.79 13.25
C SER A 79 7.70 -13.89 11.70
N GLY A 80 6.60 -13.65 10.98
CA GLY A 80 6.38 -13.80 9.56
C GLY A 80 6.70 -12.52 8.82
N ALA A 81 6.83 -12.65 7.50
CA ALA A 81 7.29 -11.64 6.58
C ALA A 81 6.53 -10.30 6.70
N CYS A 82 7.12 -9.20 6.17
CA CYS A 82 6.42 -7.91 6.13
C CYS A 82 5.10 -8.06 5.38
N PRO A 83 3.99 -7.53 5.92
CA PRO A 83 2.72 -7.61 5.25
C PRO A 83 2.73 -6.83 3.93
N ILE A 84 1.93 -7.29 2.97
CA ILE A 84 1.67 -6.59 1.72
C ILE A 84 0.38 -5.78 1.88
N VAL A 85 0.48 -4.46 1.83
CA VAL A 85 -0.69 -3.58 1.73
C VAL A 85 -1.10 -3.43 0.28
N LEU A 86 -2.37 -3.69 0.01
CA LEU A 86 -3.02 -3.63 -1.29
C LEU A 86 -3.89 -2.37 -1.31
N LEU A 87 -3.43 -1.35 -2.04
CA LEU A 87 -4.10 -0.05 -2.10
C LEU A 87 -5.06 0.00 -3.28
N GLY A 88 -6.20 0.66 -3.08
CA GLY A 88 -7.17 0.93 -4.14
C GLY A 88 -8.57 0.37 -3.85
N ALA A 89 -9.53 1.27 -3.92
CA ALA A 89 -10.95 0.97 -4.06
C ALA A 89 -11.32 0.80 -5.55
N GLY A 90 -10.93 1.78 -6.37
CA GLY A 90 -11.28 1.87 -7.79
C GLY A 90 -10.80 3.18 -8.40
N THR A 91 -11.53 3.69 -9.41
CA THR A 91 -11.22 4.96 -10.09
C THR A 91 -12.45 5.87 -10.15
N PRO A 92 -12.31 7.21 -10.10
CA PRO A 92 -13.45 8.11 -10.26
C PRO A 92 -13.96 8.18 -11.71
N HIS A 93 -13.28 7.53 -12.66
CA HIS A 93 -13.56 7.69 -14.10
C HIS A 93 -14.42 6.59 -14.70
N LYS A 94 -14.65 5.48 -13.97
CA LYS A 94 -15.40 4.32 -14.46
C LYS A 94 -16.34 3.83 -13.37
N PRO A 95 -17.48 3.20 -13.72
CA PRO A 95 -18.33 2.54 -12.75
C PRO A 95 -17.56 1.52 -11.92
N PRO A 96 -17.91 1.31 -10.64
CA PRO A 96 -17.36 0.22 -9.85
C PRO A 96 -17.70 -1.13 -10.48
N VAL A 97 -16.78 -2.08 -10.39
CA VAL A 97 -17.08 -3.47 -10.75
C VAL A 97 -17.96 -4.08 -9.66
N ILE A 98 -19.07 -4.67 -10.05
CA ILE A 98 -19.97 -5.40 -9.14
C ILE A 98 -19.74 -6.90 -9.34
N ASP A 99 -19.55 -7.63 -8.23
CA ASP A 99 -19.37 -9.08 -8.27
C ASP A 99 -20.70 -9.84 -8.45
N GLU A 100 -20.62 -11.16 -8.62
CA GLU A 100 -21.78 -12.03 -8.80
C GLU A 100 -22.75 -12.02 -7.60
N ALA A 101 -22.27 -11.62 -6.41
CA ALA A 101 -23.06 -11.50 -5.19
C ALA A 101 -23.68 -10.10 -5.01
N GLY A 102 -23.46 -9.17 -5.95
CA GLY A 102 -24.01 -7.81 -5.90
C GLY A 102 -23.20 -6.84 -5.05
N PHE A 103 -21.97 -7.20 -4.64
CA PHE A 103 -21.09 -6.32 -3.87
C PHE A 103 -20.07 -5.61 -4.78
N VAL A 104 -19.58 -4.46 -4.32
CA VAL A 104 -18.48 -3.76 -5.00
C VAL A 104 -17.20 -4.57 -4.88
N LEU A 105 -16.66 -4.99 -6.02
CA LEU A 105 -15.34 -5.59 -6.12
C LEU A 105 -14.28 -4.49 -6.14
N HIS A 106 -13.71 -4.20 -4.98
CA HIS A 106 -12.58 -3.28 -4.86
C HIS A 106 -11.30 -3.84 -5.50
N GLU A 107 -10.48 -2.96 -6.05
CA GLU A 107 -9.14 -3.30 -6.57
C GLU A 107 -8.33 -4.15 -5.57
N SER A 108 -8.21 -3.67 -4.33
CA SER A 108 -7.48 -4.38 -3.26
C SER A 108 -8.04 -5.78 -2.94
N THR A 109 -9.33 -6.03 -3.21
CA THR A 109 -9.95 -7.35 -3.02
C THR A 109 -9.54 -8.32 -4.13
N ALA A 110 -9.54 -7.88 -5.38
CA ALA A 110 -9.05 -8.67 -6.50
C ALA A 110 -7.55 -8.98 -6.37
N TYR A 111 -6.77 -8.02 -5.86
CA TYR A 111 -5.33 -8.18 -5.62
C TYR A 111 -5.04 -9.24 -4.54
N ALA A 112 -5.82 -9.21 -3.45
CA ALA A 112 -5.69 -10.18 -2.38
C ALA A 112 -5.97 -11.59 -2.90
N ALA A 113 -7.06 -11.76 -3.66
CA ALA A 113 -7.42 -13.05 -4.25
C ALA A 113 -6.30 -13.58 -5.16
N TYR A 114 -5.67 -12.70 -5.96
CA TYR A 114 -4.53 -13.08 -6.79
C TYR A 114 -3.34 -13.58 -5.97
N LEU A 115 -2.90 -12.82 -4.95
CA LEU A 115 -1.73 -13.18 -4.14
C LEU A 115 -1.99 -14.43 -3.29
N MET A 116 -3.21 -14.62 -2.78
CA MET A 116 -3.61 -15.84 -2.07
C MET A 116 -3.48 -17.07 -2.96
N ARG A 117 -3.93 -17.00 -4.23
CA ARG A 117 -3.73 -18.10 -5.21
C ARG A 117 -2.26 -18.39 -5.49
N ARG A 118 -1.37 -17.42 -5.24
CA ARG A 118 0.09 -17.56 -5.38
C ARG A 118 0.80 -17.98 -4.09
N GLY A 119 0.02 -18.33 -3.06
CA GLY A 119 0.49 -18.90 -1.81
C GLY A 119 0.85 -17.87 -0.73
N VAL A 120 0.48 -16.60 -0.89
CA VAL A 120 0.65 -15.62 0.19
C VAL A 120 -0.43 -15.86 1.26
N PRO A 121 -0.06 -16.06 2.54
CA PRO A 121 -1.04 -16.24 3.61
C PRO A 121 -1.94 -15.02 3.76
N ALA A 122 -3.24 -15.24 4.01
CA ALA A 122 -4.19 -14.15 4.18
C ALA A 122 -3.83 -13.21 5.35
N GLY A 123 -3.20 -13.73 6.41
CA GLY A 123 -2.72 -12.93 7.54
C GLY A 123 -1.62 -11.91 7.19
N ASP A 124 -0.98 -12.08 6.03
CA ASP A 124 0.09 -11.19 5.56
C ASP A 124 -0.42 -10.18 4.51
N LEU A 125 -1.72 -10.16 4.22
CA LEU A 125 -2.34 -9.27 3.25
C LEU A 125 -3.24 -8.26 3.96
N LEU A 126 -2.98 -6.97 3.73
CA LEU A 126 -3.75 -5.87 4.30
C LEU A 126 -4.43 -5.09 3.17
N LYS A 127 -5.75 -4.92 3.25
CA LYS A 127 -6.50 -4.16 2.24
C LYS A 127 -6.68 -2.71 2.65
N GLU A 128 -6.73 -1.85 1.65
CA GLU A 128 -7.16 -0.46 1.77
C GLU A 128 -8.18 -0.20 0.64
N CYS A 129 -9.41 0.20 0.99
CA CYS A 129 -10.56 0.27 0.08
C CYS A 129 -11.20 1.66 0.02
N GLN A 130 -10.49 2.73 0.38
CA GLN A 130 -11.00 4.11 0.36
C GLN A 130 -10.41 4.95 -0.77
N SER A 131 -9.20 4.61 -1.23
CA SER A 131 -8.50 5.38 -2.25
C SER A 131 -9.03 5.15 -3.67
N TYR A 132 -9.24 6.23 -4.41
CA TYR A 132 -9.67 6.20 -5.81
C TYR A 132 -8.60 6.71 -6.78
N ASP A 133 -7.45 7.11 -6.25
CA ASP A 133 -6.34 7.68 -6.99
C ASP A 133 -5.03 7.61 -6.17
N THR A 134 -3.93 8.06 -6.77
CA THR A 134 -2.60 8.04 -6.15
C THR A 134 -2.51 8.91 -4.90
N VAL A 135 -3.20 10.07 -4.88
CA VAL A 135 -3.23 10.94 -3.68
C VAL A 135 -3.92 10.21 -2.53
N GLY A 136 -5.06 9.58 -2.81
CA GLY A 136 -5.72 8.70 -1.86
C GLY A 136 -4.84 7.55 -1.40
N ASN A 137 -4.15 6.86 -2.31
CA ASN A 137 -3.24 5.78 -1.96
C ASN A 137 -2.20 6.26 -0.93
N GLY A 138 -1.59 7.43 -1.14
CA GLY A 138 -0.64 8.03 -0.19
C GLY A 138 -1.28 8.38 1.15
N PHE A 139 -2.43 9.06 1.13
CA PHE A 139 -3.14 9.50 2.33
C PHE A 139 -3.66 8.33 3.18
N PHE A 140 -4.47 7.44 2.59
CA PHE A 140 -5.10 6.35 3.33
C PHE A 140 -4.10 5.28 3.75
N SER A 141 -3.04 5.01 2.96
CA SER A 141 -1.98 4.10 3.41
C SER A 141 -1.26 4.60 4.65
N LEU A 142 -1.03 5.91 4.76
CA LEU A 142 -0.41 6.52 5.93
C LEU A 142 -1.30 6.36 7.17
N PHE A 143 -2.55 6.80 7.08
CA PHE A 143 -3.44 6.89 8.25
C PHE A 143 -4.08 5.56 8.64
N MET A 144 -4.37 4.67 7.70
CA MET A 144 -4.97 3.37 8.00
C MET A 144 -3.93 2.33 8.42
N HIS A 145 -2.69 2.43 7.91
CA HIS A 145 -1.69 1.37 8.09
C HIS A 145 -0.39 1.86 8.70
N ALA A 146 0.33 2.79 8.06
CA ALA A 146 1.69 3.11 8.48
C ALA A 146 1.76 3.73 9.89
N LEU A 147 0.88 4.69 10.21
CA LEU A 147 0.83 5.30 11.54
C LEU A 147 0.35 4.29 12.61
N PRO A 148 -0.81 3.62 12.48
CA PRO A 148 -1.28 2.70 13.52
C PRO A 148 -0.34 1.52 13.77
N ALA A 149 0.31 1.01 12.72
CA ALA A 149 1.24 -0.10 12.83
C ALA A 149 2.69 0.33 13.17
N ASN A 150 2.92 1.64 13.32
CA ASN A 150 4.23 2.25 13.60
C ASN A 150 5.32 1.80 12.61
N TRP A 151 4.99 1.80 11.32
CA TRP A 151 5.93 1.41 10.27
C TRP A 151 6.91 2.53 9.98
N ARG A 152 8.18 2.14 9.80
CA ARG A 152 9.26 3.07 9.49
C ARG A 152 9.91 2.85 8.12
N ARG A 153 9.90 1.62 7.62
CA ARG A 153 10.52 1.24 6.34
C ARG A 153 9.44 0.63 5.47
N ILE A 154 9.20 1.24 4.32
CA ILE A 154 8.06 0.91 3.47
C ILE A 154 8.56 0.81 2.04
N ALA A 155 8.45 -0.38 1.44
CA ALA A 155 8.61 -0.53 0.00
C ALA A 155 7.31 -0.13 -0.72
N VAL A 156 7.41 0.71 -1.74
CA VAL A 156 6.30 1.17 -2.58
C VAL A 156 6.51 0.62 -3.99
N VAL A 157 5.56 -0.20 -4.44
CA VAL A 157 5.62 -0.90 -5.74
C VAL A 157 4.55 -0.35 -6.67
N THR A 158 4.96 0.05 -7.87
CA THR A 158 4.08 0.48 -8.97
C THR A 158 4.79 0.33 -10.32
N SER A 159 4.10 0.58 -11.43
CA SER A 159 4.68 0.60 -12.78
C SER A 159 5.74 1.68 -12.94
N ASP A 160 6.76 1.45 -13.80
CA ASP A 160 7.81 2.44 -14.10
C ASP A 160 7.22 3.78 -14.56
N PHE A 161 6.27 3.79 -15.51
CA PHE A 161 5.64 5.02 -16.01
C PHE A 161 4.90 5.80 -14.91
N HIS A 162 4.38 5.10 -13.89
CA HIS A 162 3.59 5.69 -12.80
C HIS A 162 4.44 6.08 -11.57
N MET A 163 5.70 5.62 -11.53
CA MET A 163 6.57 5.84 -10.37
C MET A 163 6.81 7.33 -10.06
N PRO A 164 7.07 8.23 -11.03
CA PRO A 164 7.34 9.64 -10.71
C PRO A 164 6.19 10.32 -9.94
N ARG A 165 4.94 10.09 -10.36
CA ARG A 165 3.75 10.61 -9.65
C ARG A 165 3.60 10.00 -8.26
N THR A 166 3.87 8.71 -8.14
CA THR A 166 3.83 7.98 -6.88
C THR A 166 4.84 8.56 -5.89
N GLN A 167 6.09 8.75 -6.32
CA GLN A 167 7.16 9.34 -5.50
C GLN A 167 6.80 10.74 -5.03
N ALA A 168 6.45 11.64 -5.96
CA ALA A 168 6.09 13.01 -5.62
C ALA A 168 4.92 13.10 -4.62
N THR A 169 3.97 12.18 -4.71
CA THR A 169 2.80 12.12 -3.82
C THR A 169 3.18 11.55 -2.45
N PHE A 170 3.84 10.40 -2.42
CA PHE A 170 4.18 9.71 -1.17
C PHE A 170 5.24 10.48 -0.38
N ASP A 171 6.29 10.99 -1.02
CA ASP A 171 7.33 11.80 -0.36
C ASP A 171 6.72 13.04 0.30
N PHE A 172 5.78 13.71 -0.38
CA PHE A 172 5.08 14.86 0.19
C PHE A 172 4.25 14.46 1.41
N ILE A 173 3.34 13.48 1.27
CA ILE A 173 2.39 13.11 2.33
C ILE A 173 3.11 12.51 3.55
N TYR A 174 4.02 11.56 3.32
CA TYR A 174 4.78 10.94 4.42
C TYR A 174 5.81 11.90 5.00
N GLY A 175 6.42 12.77 4.20
CA GLY A 175 7.33 13.80 4.68
C GLY A 175 6.64 14.82 5.57
N LEU A 176 5.44 15.26 5.18
CA LEU A 176 4.59 16.14 5.98
C LEU A 176 4.25 15.51 7.34
N ALA A 177 3.85 14.23 7.34
CA ALA A 177 3.57 13.50 8.57
C ALA A 177 4.83 13.29 9.44
N GLY A 178 5.95 12.95 8.82
CA GLY A 178 7.24 12.80 9.48
C GLY A 178 7.66 14.08 10.19
N GLN A 179 7.57 15.22 9.50
CA GLN A 179 7.88 16.51 10.08
C GLN A 179 6.93 16.86 11.24
N GLN A 180 5.62 16.73 11.05
CA GLN A 180 4.65 17.18 12.05
C GLN A 180 4.61 16.28 13.30
N LEU A 181 4.75 14.96 13.13
CA LEU A 181 4.59 14.00 14.23
C LEU A 181 5.93 13.61 14.87
N HIS A 182 7.04 13.73 14.15
CA HIS A 182 8.35 13.26 14.58
C HIS A 182 9.47 14.30 14.46
N GLY A 183 9.19 15.50 13.93
CA GLY A 183 10.19 16.55 13.73
C GLY A 183 11.23 16.26 12.65
N ASP A 184 11.03 15.21 11.82
CA ASP A 184 11.94 14.83 10.74
C ASP A 184 11.14 14.37 9.51
N PRO A 185 11.21 15.06 8.36
CA PRO A 185 10.48 14.66 7.16
C PRO A 185 11.00 13.34 6.58
N ARG A 186 12.14 12.84 7.04
CA ARG A 186 12.72 11.54 6.63
C ARG A 186 12.45 10.44 7.65
N TRP A 187 11.55 10.67 8.60
CA TRP A 187 11.17 9.68 9.60
C TRP A 187 10.78 8.35 8.96
N PHE A 188 9.92 8.42 7.94
CA PHE A 188 9.55 7.29 7.09
C PHE A 188 10.57 7.11 5.98
N LYS A 189 11.14 5.90 5.90
CA LYS A 189 12.06 5.49 4.84
C LYS A 189 11.27 4.79 3.75
N LEU A 190 10.93 5.54 2.71
CA LEU A 190 10.25 5.01 1.53
C LEU A 190 11.27 4.47 0.53
N GLU A 191 11.06 3.24 0.09
CA GLU A 191 11.86 2.59 -0.93
C GLU A 191 11.00 2.31 -2.16
N TYR A 192 11.35 2.93 -3.28
CA TYR A 192 10.57 2.85 -4.50
C TYR A 192 11.05 1.71 -5.38
N ARG A 193 10.14 0.80 -5.73
CA ARG A 193 10.41 -0.43 -6.49
C ARG A 193 9.55 -0.42 -7.75
N PRO A 194 10.02 0.23 -8.83
CA PRO A 194 9.26 0.33 -10.06
C PRO A 194 9.31 -1.01 -10.80
N VAL A 195 8.21 -1.40 -11.45
CA VAL A 195 8.12 -2.62 -12.27
C VAL A 195 8.06 -2.26 -13.75
N SER A 196 8.82 -3.00 -14.55
CA SER A 196 9.01 -2.70 -15.97
C SER A 196 7.73 -2.75 -16.80
N ASP A 197 7.55 -1.72 -17.60
CA ASP A 197 6.47 -1.59 -18.59
C ASP A 197 6.82 -2.24 -19.94
N ALA A 198 7.99 -2.85 -20.07
CA ALA A 198 8.48 -3.40 -21.33
C ALA A 198 7.50 -4.42 -21.92
N GLY A 199 7.03 -4.16 -23.15
CA GLY A 199 6.09 -5.04 -23.86
C GLY A 199 4.64 -4.98 -23.34
N ILE A 200 4.29 -4.05 -22.45
CA ILE A 200 2.88 -3.85 -22.04
C ILE A 200 2.12 -2.95 -23.01
N PHE A 201 2.76 -1.87 -23.46
CA PHE A 201 2.15 -0.83 -24.27
C PHE A 201 2.94 -0.62 -25.55
N ASP A 202 2.25 -0.21 -26.61
CA ASP A 202 2.88 0.38 -27.78
C ASP A 202 3.65 1.66 -27.38
N ALA A 203 4.70 1.98 -28.13
CA ALA A 203 5.61 3.06 -27.78
C ALA A 203 4.93 4.44 -27.71
N ASP A 204 4.00 4.73 -28.62
CA ASP A 204 3.23 5.99 -28.63
C ASP A 204 2.29 6.09 -27.42
N VAL A 205 1.65 4.98 -27.04
CA VAL A 205 0.78 4.89 -25.86
C VAL A 205 1.59 5.07 -24.57
N LEU A 206 2.76 4.43 -24.46
CA LEU A 206 3.63 4.58 -23.30
C LEU A 206 4.10 6.03 -23.14
N GLU A 207 4.44 6.69 -24.24
CA GLU A 207 4.87 8.09 -24.20
C GLU A 207 3.73 9.03 -23.78
N ALA A 208 2.54 8.87 -24.36
CA ALA A 208 1.35 9.63 -23.95
C ALA A 208 1.02 9.43 -22.45
N ARG A 209 1.23 8.22 -21.93
CA ARG A 209 1.10 7.95 -20.48
C ARG A 209 2.13 8.72 -19.66
N ARG A 210 3.40 8.74 -20.08
CA ARG A 210 4.46 9.48 -19.38
C ARG A 210 4.21 10.97 -19.36
N GLU A 211 3.78 11.55 -20.48
CA GLU A 211 3.41 12.97 -20.56
C GLU A 211 2.25 13.29 -19.61
N LYS A 212 1.21 12.45 -19.59
CA LYS A 212 0.08 12.60 -18.66
C LYS A 212 0.52 12.52 -17.19
N GLU A 213 1.41 11.58 -16.87
CA GLU A 213 1.94 11.44 -15.51
C GLU A 213 2.79 12.65 -15.11
N ALA A 214 3.61 13.19 -16.02
CA ALA A 214 4.38 14.40 -15.79
C ALA A 214 3.47 15.63 -15.55
N ALA A 215 2.41 15.79 -16.35
CA ALA A 215 1.42 16.85 -16.15
C ALA A 215 0.67 16.71 -14.82
N ALA A 216 0.39 15.48 -14.39
CA ALA A 216 -0.22 15.19 -13.10
C ALA A 216 0.73 15.50 -11.93
N VAL A 217 2.04 15.22 -12.05
CA VAL A 217 3.06 15.65 -11.07
C VAL A 217 3.10 17.17 -10.93
N ALA A 218 3.17 17.89 -12.05
CA ALA A 218 3.20 19.36 -12.03
C ALA A 218 1.91 19.96 -11.41
N THR A 219 0.77 19.33 -11.65
CA THR A 219 -0.50 19.73 -11.03
C THR A 219 -0.52 19.44 -9.54
N TRP A 220 -0.02 18.27 -9.11
CA TRP A 220 0.13 17.93 -7.70
C TRP A 220 0.99 18.96 -6.97
N GLN A 221 2.19 19.25 -7.48
CA GLN A 221 3.12 20.22 -6.87
C GLN A 221 2.51 21.62 -6.73
N ARG A 222 1.78 22.10 -7.75
CA ARG A 222 1.06 23.38 -7.66
C ARG A 222 -0.03 23.36 -6.60
N ASN A 223 -0.83 22.29 -6.56
CA ASN A 223 -1.93 22.16 -5.60
C ASN A 223 -1.43 22.07 -4.16
N THR A 224 -0.25 21.48 -3.92
CA THR A 224 0.29 21.28 -2.57
C THR A 224 1.25 22.36 -2.10
N ALA A 225 1.57 23.36 -2.93
CA ALA A 225 2.56 24.38 -2.60
C ALA A 225 2.25 25.18 -1.31
N HIS A 226 0.97 25.27 -0.93
CA HIS A 226 0.49 25.99 0.25
C HIS A 226 0.10 25.07 1.41
N ILE A 227 0.33 23.75 1.28
CA ILE A 227 -0.02 22.76 2.29
C ILE A 227 1.20 22.53 3.18
N HIS A 228 1.11 22.93 4.44
CA HIS A 228 2.25 22.89 5.38
C HIS A 228 2.00 22.01 6.60
N THR A 229 0.75 21.62 6.85
CA THR A 229 0.35 20.75 7.95
C THR A 229 -0.58 19.63 7.47
N LEU A 230 -0.69 18.55 8.25
CA LEU A 230 -1.68 17.50 8.03
C LEU A 230 -3.11 18.05 8.07
N ALA A 231 -3.36 19.12 8.82
CA ALA A 231 -4.66 19.80 8.86
C ALA A 231 -4.97 20.52 7.54
N ASP A 232 -3.97 21.16 6.93
CA ASP A 232 -4.09 21.76 5.59
C ASP A 232 -4.34 20.69 4.54
N LEU A 233 -3.60 19.58 4.59
CA LEU A 233 -3.76 18.46 3.66
C LEU A 233 -5.16 17.86 3.76
N HIS A 234 -5.64 17.59 4.98
CA HIS A 234 -7.00 17.12 5.23
C HIS A 234 -8.03 18.10 4.66
N SER A 235 -7.90 19.39 4.97
CA SER A 235 -8.84 20.42 4.52
C SER A 235 -8.89 20.50 3.01
N TRP A 236 -7.74 20.50 2.33
CA TRP A 236 -7.67 20.49 0.88
C TRP A 236 -8.26 19.21 0.27
N LEU A 237 -7.98 18.04 0.84
CA LEU A 237 -8.44 16.76 0.33
C LEU A 237 -9.97 16.70 0.32
N PHE A 238 -10.62 17.08 1.42
CA PHE A 238 -12.07 16.98 1.57
C PHE A 238 -12.86 18.21 1.11
N ALA A 239 -12.20 19.35 0.87
CA ALA A 239 -12.85 20.54 0.30
C ALA A 239 -12.70 20.62 -1.22
N THR A 240 -11.56 20.19 -1.78
CA THR A 240 -11.16 20.54 -3.15
C THR A 240 -10.89 19.33 -4.05
N HIS A 241 -10.34 18.24 -3.50
CA HIS A 241 -9.92 17.10 -4.32
C HIS A 241 -11.11 16.38 -4.96
N LEU A 242 -11.00 16.03 -6.25
CA LEU A 242 -12.09 15.42 -7.01
C LEU A 242 -12.70 14.20 -6.32
N CYS A 243 -11.85 13.28 -5.86
CA CYS A 243 -12.32 11.99 -5.37
C CYS A 243 -12.96 12.05 -3.98
N TYR A 244 -12.71 13.10 -3.21
CA TYR A 244 -13.04 13.12 -1.77
C TYR A 244 -13.85 14.35 -1.35
N SER A 245 -13.92 15.38 -2.19
CA SER A 245 -14.77 16.53 -1.93
C SER A 245 -16.23 16.23 -2.25
N VAL A 246 -17.09 16.42 -1.25
CA VAL A 246 -18.55 16.25 -1.38
C VAL A 246 -19.13 17.19 -2.44
N SER A 247 -18.63 18.42 -2.54
CA SER A 247 -19.12 19.39 -3.53
C SER A 247 -18.86 18.96 -4.98
N ARG A 248 -17.90 18.05 -5.17
CA ARG A 248 -17.47 17.53 -6.48
C ARG A 248 -18.00 16.14 -6.79
N GLN A 249 -18.80 15.55 -5.90
CA GLN A 249 -19.33 14.19 -6.09
C GLN A 249 -20.09 14.02 -7.41
N HIS A 250 -20.74 15.08 -7.91
CA HIS A 250 -21.44 15.07 -9.19
C HIS A 250 -20.54 14.86 -10.41
N GLU A 251 -19.22 15.06 -10.29
CA GLU A 251 -18.23 14.81 -11.35
C GLU A 251 -17.80 13.34 -11.43
N PHE A 252 -18.13 12.52 -10.43
CA PHE A 252 -17.72 11.12 -10.35
C PHE A 252 -18.42 10.27 -11.43
N GLY A 253 -17.69 9.36 -12.06
CA GLY A 253 -18.19 8.49 -13.12
C GLY A 253 -18.53 9.20 -14.43
N ARG A 254 -18.27 10.50 -14.55
CA ARG A 254 -18.39 11.21 -15.82
C ARG A 254 -17.11 10.98 -16.62
N GLU A 255 -17.26 10.46 -17.84
CA GLU A 255 -16.19 10.49 -18.84
C GLU A 255 -15.78 11.95 -19.01
N ARG A 256 -14.63 12.31 -18.45
CA ARG A 256 -13.89 13.44 -18.98
C ARG A 256 -13.39 13.00 -20.34
N ASP A 257 -13.23 13.94 -21.28
CA ASP A 257 -12.56 13.74 -22.58
C ASP A 257 -11.15 13.16 -22.37
N LEU A 258 -11.08 11.89 -22.01
CA LEU A 258 -9.87 11.10 -22.01
C LEU A 258 -9.67 10.74 -23.47
N ASP A 259 -8.50 11.06 -24.00
CA ASP A 259 -8.06 10.55 -25.28
C ASP A 259 -8.42 9.04 -25.34
N PRO A 260 -9.23 8.59 -26.32
CA PRO A 260 -9.66 7.21 -26.43
C PRO A 260 -8.50 6.21 -26.36
N LYS A 261 -7.31 6.58 -26.86
CA LYS A 261 -6.10 5.77 -26.74
C LYS A 261 -5.64 5.60 -25.30
N LEU A 262 -5.71 6.66 -24.49
CA LEU A 262 -5.43 6.61 -23.06
C LEU A 262 -6.54 5.89 -22.29
N ALA A 263 -7.82 6.11 -22.64
CA ALA A 263 -8.97 5.50 -21.98
C ALA A 263 -8.95 3.96 -22.07
N ALA A 264 -8.55 3.41 -23.24
CA ALA A 264 -8.41 1.97 -23.47
C ALA A 264 -7.32 1.30 -22.61
N THR A 265 -6.47 2.10 -21.96
CA THR A 265 -5.41 1.59 -21.10
C THR A 265 -5.70 1.75 -19.61
N TYR A 266 -6.79 2.42 -19.21
CA TYR A 266 -7.27 2.45 -17.82
C TYR A 266 -8.11 1.23 -17.49
#